data_AF-A0A956PC83-F1
#
_entry.id   AF-A0A956PC83-F1
#
_cell.length_a   1.000
_cell.length_b   1.000
_cell.length_c   1.000
_cell.angle_alpha   90.00
_cell.angle_beta   90.00
_cell.angle_gamma   90.00
#
_symmetry.space_group_name_H-M   'P 1'
#
loop_
_entity.id
_entity.type
_entity.pdbx_description
1 polymer ?
#
loop_
_entity_poly.entity_id
_entity_poly.type
_entity_poly.pdbx_seq_one_letter_code
_entity_poly.pdbx_strand_id
1 'polypeptide(L)'
;MIATRDIAGVDWRETARVWPRYLLMYVIPVTALAFVLTAPHPWYLAIVWNFIPTPLKLLDAKGIAVRENPEGLARAPFDVHVYLLAAMQLVTLGLFGAMVAEHGFWRVDTVVGVLLVGGAAANSTIVIAHELIHRRERIARLVGRLLLVSVFYEHFYTEHVRGHHVRVGTPEDPATARFGESFWHFYRRTIPAQFRSAWRLETARLGDVD
;
A
#
# COMPACT_ATOMS: atom_id res chain seq x y z
N MET A 1 0.13 12.81 7.79
CA MET A 1 -0.78 13.92 7.43
C MET A 1 0.07 15.18 7.27
N ILE A 2 0.48 15.52 6.04
CA ILE A 2 1.26 16.74 5.77
C ILE A 2 0.24 17.87 5.62
N ALA A 3 0.22 18.78 6.60
CA ALA A 3 -0.65 19.95 6.60
C ALA A 3 -0.33 20.85 5.40
N THR A 4 -1.33 21.11 4.57
CA THR A 4 -1.25 21.96 3.39
C THR A 4 -1.14 23.42 3.82
N ARG A 5 0.04 24.03 3.65
CA ARG A 5 0.17 25.50 3.60
C ARG A 5 0.03 25.95 2.15
N ASP A 6 -0.67 27.07 1.97
CA ASP A 6 -0.70 27.83 0.73
C ASP A 6 0.72 28.11 0.22
N ILE A 7 0.84 28.41 -1.08
CA ILE A 7 2.09 28.57 -1.84
C ILE A 7 3.07 29.55 -1.16
N ALA A 8 2.58 30.45 -0.32
CA ALA A 8 3.38 31.32 0.57
C ALA A 8 3.93 30.53 1.78
N GLY A 9 5.18 30.09 1.69
CA GLY A 9 5.89 29.40 2.79
C GLY A 9 6.41 28.00 2.45
N VAL A 10 6.41 27.62 1.17
CA VAL A 10 6.97 26.36 0.68
C VAL A 10 8.48 26.47 0.51
N ASP A 11 9.25 25.56 1.12
CA ASP A 11 10.69 25.45 0.91
C ASP A 11 11.02 24.48 -0.23
N TRP A 12 11.19 25.02 -1.43
CA TRP A 12 11.55 24.26 -2.61
C TRP A 12 12.98 23.70 -2.58
N ARG A 13 13.91 24.37 -1.89
CA ARG A 13 15.29 23.89 -1.76
C ARG A 13 15.33 22.66 -0.88
N GLU A 14 14.62 22.72 0.24
CA GLU A 14 14.50 21.59 1.15
C GLU A 14 13.72 20.44 0.52
N THR A 15 12.63 20.76 -0.20
CA THR A 15 11.90 19.78 -1.02
C THR A 15 12.84 19.05 -1.97
N ALA A 16 13.62 19.77 -2.78
CA ALA A 16 14.55 19.17 -3.73
C ALA A 16 15.65 18.33 -3.03
N ARG A 17 16.06 18.70 -1.82
CA ARG A 17 17.04 17.95 -1.03
C ARG A 17 16.51 16.60 -0.54
N VAL A 18 15.26 16.56 -0.06
CA VAL A 18 14.69 15.32 0.51
C VAL A 18 14.06 14.42 -0.54
N TRP A 19 13.52 15.00 -1.62
CA TRP A 19 12.75 14.29 -2.65
C TRP A 19 13.46 13.07 -3.26
N PRO A 20 14.77 13.09 -3.59
CA PRO A 20 15.43 11.90 -4.16
C PRO A 20 15.40 10.67 -3.26
N ARG A 21 15.30 10.83 -1.94
CA ARG A 21 15.21 9.71 -0.99
C ARG A 21 13.92 8.91 -1.17
N TYR A 22 12.87 9.58 -1.64
CA TYR A 22 11.57 8.98 -1.92
C TYR A 22 11.61 8.07 -3.15
N LEU A 23 12.63 8.18 -4.01
CA LEU A 23 12.82 7.26 -5.14
C LEU A 23 13.03 5.80 -4.70
N LEU A 24 13.47 5.57 -3.47
CA LEU A 24 13.61 4.21 -2.92
C LEU A 24 12.26 3.45 -2.88
N MET A 25 11.13 4.16 -2.79
CA MET A 25 9.81 3.52 -2.80
C MET A 25 9.49 2.83 -4.15
N TYR A 26 10.22 3.16 -5.21
CA TYR A 26 10.04 2.55 -6.53
C TYR A 26 10.73 1.19 -6.68
N VAL A 27 11.67 0.82 -5.80
CA VAL A 27 12.44 -0.43 -5.93
C VAL A 27 11.51 -1.64 -6.05
N ILE A 28 10.53 -1.75 -5.15
CA ILE A 28 9.56 -2.86 -5.15
C ILE A 28 8.69 -2.88 -6.42
N PRO A 29 7.95 -1.82 -6.76
CA PRO A 29 7.03 -1.86 -7.90
C PRO A 29 7.76 -1.84 -9.25
N VAL A 30 8.93 -1.21 -9.38
CA VAL A 30 9.75 -1.31 -10.61
C VAL A 30 10.27 -2.73 -10.80
N THR A 31 10.66 -3.43 -9.73
CA THR A 31 11.05 -4.85 -9.82
C THR A 31 9.90 -5.69 -10.35
N ALA A 32 8.68 -5.49 -9.84
CA ALA A 32 7.50 -6.22 -10.30
C ALA A 32 7.14 -5.87 -11.76
N LEU A 33 7.15 -4.59 -12.14
CA LEU A 33 6.89 -4.15 -13.51
C LEU A 33 7.93 -4.73 -14.47
N ALA A 34 9.21 -4.65 -14.14
CA ALA A 34 10.31 -5.17 -14.96
C ALA A 34 10.24 -6.69 -15.12
N PHE A 35 9.88 -7.42 -14.06
CA PHE A 35 9.65 -8.87 -14.13
C PHE A 35 8.60 -9.20 -15.19
N VAL A 36 7.45 -8.52 -15.17
CA VAL A 36 6.35 -8.77 -16.10
C VAL A 36 6.70 -8.33 -17.53
N LEU A 37 7.38 -7.19 -17.70
CA LEU A 37 7.81 -6.69 -19.02
C LEU A 37 8.84 -7.58 -19.72
N THR A 38 9.58 -8.39 -18.96
CA THR A 38 10.62 -9.29 -19.48
C THR A 38 10.22 -10.76 -19.44
N ALA A 39 8.97 -11.05 -19.10
CA ALA A 39 8.42 -12.41 -19.09
C ALA A 39 8.40 -13.05 -20.49
N PRO A 40 8.36 -14.39 -20.60
CA PRO A 40 8.31 -15.36 -19.50
C PRO A 40 9.68 -15.64 -18.87
N HIS A 41 9.68 -15.89 -17.56
CA HIS A 41 10.86 -16.33 -16.81
C HIS A 41 10.66 -17.78 -16.35
N PRO A 42 11.65 -18.68 -16.53
CA PRO A 42 11.59 -19.97 -15.86
C PRO A 42 11.65 -19.80 -14.34
N TRP A 43 11.03 -20.72 -13.60
CA TRP A 43 10.82 -20.59 -12.15
C TRP A 43 12.09 -20.26 -11.34
N TYR A 44 13.24 -20.82 -11.71
CA TYR A 44 14.51 -20.60 -11.00
C TYR A 44 15.03 -19.16 -11.19
N LEU A 45 14.78 -18.53 -12.34
CA LEU A 45 15.08 -17.10 -12.52
C LEU A 45 14.01 -16.24 -11.83
N ALA A 46 12.74 -16.61 -11.93
CA ALA A 46 11.64 -15.90 -11.27
C ALA A 46 11.82 -15.78 -9.74
N ILE A 47 12.42 -16.80 -9.11
CA ILE A 47 12.76 -16.78 -7.69
C ILE A 47 13.78 -15.67 -7.38
N VAL A 48 14.79 -15.45 -8.23
CA VAL A 48 15.82 -14.42 -8.01
C VAL A 48 15.20 -13.02 -7.91
N TRP A 49 14.16 -12.74 -8.72
CA TRP A 49 13.47 -11.45 -8.69
C TRP A 49 12.83 -11.14 -7.33
N ASN A 50 12.39 -12.15 -6.57
CA ASN A 50 11.84 -11.97 -5.23
C ASN A 50 12.87 -11.46 -4.20
N PHE A 51 14.16 -11.64 -4.47
CA PHE A 51 15.24 -11.22 -3.58
C PHE A 51 15.77 -9.81 -3.89
N ILE A 52 15.46 -9.24 -5.05
CA ILE A 52 15.90 -7.89 -5.44
C ILE A 52 15.45 -6.82 -4.41
N PRO A 53 14.22 -6.85 -3.85
CA PRO A 53 13.81 -5.87 -2.84
C PRO A 53 14.32 -6.17 -1.42
N THR A 54 14.88 -7.36 -1.16
CA THR A 54 15.27 -7.81 0.17
C THR A 54 16.32 -6.92 0.85
N PRO A 55 17.38 -6.42 0.17
CA PRO A 55 18.34 -5.51 0.79
C PRO A 55 17.68 -4.26 1.39
N LEU A 56 16.70 -3.67 0.70
CA LEU A 56 15.98 -2.49 1.20
C LEU A 56 15.18 -2.83 2.46
N LYS A 57 14.49 -3.98 2.49
CA LYS A 57 13.75 -4.47 3.66
C LYS A 57 14.67 -4.73 4.86
N LEU A 58 15.86 -5.29 4.62
CA LEU A 58 16.84 -5.54 5.68
C LEU A 58 17.45 -4.25 6.22
N LEU A 59 17.62 -3.22 5.38
CA LEU A 59 18.06 -1.90 5.82
C LEU A 59 16.99 -1.22 6.68
N ASP A 60 15.72 -1.33 6.29
CA ASP A 60 14.59 -0.78 7.05
C ASP A 60 14.44 -1.46 8.43
N ALA A 61 14.57 -2.80 8.48
CA ALA A 61 14.50 -3.58 9.72
C ALA A 61 15.61 -3.25 10.74
N LYS A 62 16.71 -2.64 10.30
CA LYS A 62 17.80 -2.20 11.20
C LYS A 62 17.48 -0.92 11.96
N GLY A 63 16.25 -0.40 11.85
CA GLY A 63 15.75 0.65 12.73
C GLY A 63 16.53 1.94 12.55
N ILE A 64 16.53 2.49 11.33
CA ILE A 64 17.03 3.84 11.11
C ILE A 64 16.23 4.77 12.04
N ALA A 65 16.92 5.63 12.79
CA ALA A 65 16.30 6.57 13.72
C ALA A 65 15.08 7.25 13.08
N VAL A 66 14.00 7.41 13.86
CA VAL A 66 12.80 8.14 13.42
C VAL A 66 13.25 9.51 12.94
N ARG A 67 13.12 9.74 11.63
CA ARG A 67 13.46 11.01 10.99
C ARG A 67 12.17 11.75 10.74
N GLU A 68 12.04 12.90 11.38
CA GLU A 68 10.99 13.85 11.03
C GLU A 68 11.36 14.51 9.69
N ASN A 69 10.37 14.62 8.81
CA ASN A 69 10.53 15.42 7.62
C ASN A 69 10.50 16.90 8.01
N PRO A 70 11.30 17.76 7.34
CA PRO A 70 11.19 19.20 7.50
C PRO A 70 9.77 19.68 7.27
N GLU A 71 9.36 20.73 7.97
CA GLU A 71 8.09 21.41 7.69
C GLU A 71 8.17 22.22 6.39
N GLY A 72 7.02 22.53 5.79
CA GLY A 72 6.96 23.41 4.62
C GLY A 72 7.36 22.78 3.28
N LEU A 73 7.44 21.44 3.19
CA LEU A 73 7.72 20.75 1.92
C LEU A 73 6.59 20.97 0.91
N ALA A 74 6.97 21.14 -0.36
CA ALA A 74 6.01 21.26 -1.44
C ALA A 74 5.28 19.94 -1.66
N ARG A 75 3.94 19.96 -1.67
CA ARG A 75 3.13 18.75 -1.85
C ARG A 75 3.23 18.16 -3.27
N ALA A 76 3.23 19.02 -4.30
CA ALA A 76 3.04 18.59 -5.70
C ALA A 76 4.04 17.51 -6.17
N PRO A 77 5.34 17.58 -5.89
CA PRO A 77 6.30 16.54 -6.29
C PRO A 77 6.04 15.16 -5.65
N PHE A 78 5.45 15.11 -4.45
CA PHE A 78 5.11 13.85 -3.79
C PHE A 78 3.79 13.28 -4.32
N ASP A 79 2.83 14.15 -4.66
CA ASP A 79 1.59 13.73 -5.33
C ASP A 79 1.87 13.02 -6.66
N VAL A 80 2.87 13.50 -7.42
CA VAL A 80 3.34 12.81 -8.63
C VAL A 80 3.78 11.38 -8.33
N HIS A 81 4.52 11.15 -7.24
CA HIS A 81 4.91 9.78 -6.86
C HIS A 81 3.71 8.88 -6.59
N VAL A 82 2.77 9.35 -5.79
CA VAL A 82 1.56 8.60 -5.41
C VAL A 82 0.78 8.16 -6.67
N TYR A 83 0.55 9.07 -7.61
CA TYR A 83 -0.20 8.73 -8.83
C TYR A 83 0.62 7.90 -9.83
N LEU A 84 1.93 8.13 -9.96
CA LEU A 84 2.79 7.28 -10.80
C LEU A 84 2.83 5.83 -10.29
N LEU A 85 2.95 5.64 -8.98
CA LEU A 85 2.93 4.30 -8.40
C LEU A 85 1.56 3.63 -8.53
N ALA A 86 0.47 4.40 -8.38
CA ALA A 86 -0.88 3.91 -8.64
C ALA A 86 -1.05 3.41 -10.08
N ALA A 87 -0.61 4.21 -11.07
CA ALA A 87 -0.65 3.82 -12.47
C ALA A 87 0.22 2.59 -12.73
N MET A 88 1.44 2.55 -12.18
CA MET A 88 2.35 1.42 -12.31
C MET A 88 1.76 0.12 -11.75
N GLN A 89 1.06 0.17 -10.61
CA GLN A 89 0.36 -0.99 -10.06
C GLN A 89 -0.69 -1.53 -11.04
N LEU A 90 -1.54 -0.65 -11.58
CA LEU A 90 -2.60 -1.06 -12.51
C LEU A 90 -2.03 -1.63 -13.81
N VAL A 91 -0.98 -1.01 -14.35
CA VAL A 91 -0.26 -1.52 -15.53
C VAL A 91 0.36 -2.89 -15.23
N THR A 92 1.08 -3.02 -14.11
CA THR A 92 1.72 -4.30 -13.71
C THR A 92 0.68 -5.40 -13.57
N LEU A 93 -0.46 -5.12 -12.94
CA LEU A 93 -1.53 -6.10 -12.77
C LEU A 93 -2.16 -6.51 -14.11
N GLY A 94 -2.39 -5.55 -15.01
CA GLY A 94 -2.94 -5.83 -16.34
C GLY A 94 -1.99 -6.69 -17.19
N LEU A 95 -0.71 -6.33 -17.22
CA LEU A 95 0.31 -7.11 -17.93
C LEU A 95 0.50 -8.50 -17.30
N PHE A 96 0.46 -8.60 -15.97
CA PHE A 96 0.58 -9.88 -15.28
C PHE A 96 -0.64 -10.77 -15.56
N GLY A 97 -1.85 -10.20 -15.59
CA GLY A 97 -3.06 -10.91 -16.00
C GLY A 97 -2.97 -11.44 -17.43
N ALA A 98 -2.46 -10.64 -18.36
CA ALA A 98 -2.21 -11.08 -19.74
C ALA A 98 -1.19 -12.23 -19.80
N MET A 99 -0.08 -12.11 -19.06
CA MET A 99 0.94 -13.17 -18.96
C MET A 99 0.34 -14.48 -18.43
N VAL A 100 -0.45 -14.42 -17.35
CA VAL A 100 -1.14 -15.57 -16.75
C VAL A 100 -2.14 -16.20 -17.71
N ALA A 101 -2.87 -15.37 -18.48
CA ALA A 101 -3.85 -15.86 -19.45
C ALA A 101 -3.20 -16.62 -20.61
N GLU A 102 -2.01 -16.18 -21.05
CA GLU A 102 -1.26 -16.82 -22.13
C GLU A 102 -0.54 -18.10 -21.67
N HIS A 103 0.08 -18.07 -20.50
CA HIS A 103 0.96 -19.16 -20.05
C HIS A 103 0.23 -20.17 -19.17
N GLY A 104 -0.82 -19.77 -18.46
CA GLY A 104 -1.62 -20.63 -17.58
C GLY A 104 -1.24 -20.51 -16.10
N PHE A 105 -2.27 -20.47 -15.25
CA PHE A 105 -2.16 -20.15 -13.83
C PHE A 105 -1.32 -21.16 -13.00
N TRP A 106 -1.47 -22.46 -13.26
CA TRP A 106 -0.88 -23.51 -12.42
C TRP A 106 0.59 -23.83 -12.71
N ARG A 107 1.23 -23.07 -13.60
CA ARG A 107 2.65 -23.23 -13.87
C ARG A 107 3.49 -22.75 -12.69
N VAL A 108 4.56 -23.47 -12.40
CA VAL A 108 5.47 -23.12 -11.30
C VAL A 108 6.05 -21.71 -11.47
N ASP A 109 6.45 -21.35 -12.70
CA ASP A 109 6.92 -19.99 -13.03
C ASP A 109 5.87 -18.92 -12.73
N THR A 110 4.61 -19.18 -13.08
CA THR A 110 3.49 -18.27 -12.84
C THR A 110 3.19 -18.13 -11.35
N VAL A 111 3.19 -19.23 -10.58
CA VAL A 111 3.01 -19.20 -9.12
C VAL A 111 4.12 -18.40 -8.43
N VAL A 112 5.39 -18.54 -8.86
CA VAL A 112 6.50 -17.72 -8.35
C VAL A 112 6.30 -16.24 -8.71
N GLY A 113 5.79 -15.96 -9.91
CA GLY A 113 5.40 -14.62 -10.33
C GLY A 113 4.29 -14.02 -9.45
N VAL A 114 3.30 -14.82 -9.04
CA VAL A 114 2.24 -14.38 -8.11
C VAL A 114 2.84 -13.92 -6.78
N LEU A 115 3.83 -14.63 -6.24
CA LEU A 115 4.50 -14.23 -4.99
C LEU A 115 5.20 -12.88 -5.13
N LEU A 116 5.86 -12.63 -6.27
CA LEU A 116 6.53 -11.36 -6.52
C LEU A 116 5.54 -10.22 -6.73
N VAL A 117 4.62 -10.37 -7.68
CA VAL A 117 3.68 -9.31 -8.08
C VAL A 117 2.68 -9.05 -6.96
N GLY A 118 2.12 -10.11 -6.36
CA GLY A 118 1.22 -10.00 -5.21
C GLY A 118 1.93 -9.45 -3.98
N GLY A 119 3.17 -9.88 -3.71
CA GLY A 119 3.99 -9.33 -2.65
C GLY A 119 4.33 -7.85 -2.85
N ALA A 120 4.66 -7.44 -4.08
CA ALA A 120 4.90 -6.04 -4.41
C ALA A 120 3.62 -5.20 -4.24
N ALA A 121 2.49 -5.71 -4.69
CA ALA A 121 1.19 -5.07 -4.51
C ALA A 121 0.87 -4.88 -3.02
N ALA A 122 1.00 -5.92 -2.19
CA ALA A 122 0.75 -5.84 -0.75
C ALA A 122 1.66 -4.82 -0.03
N ASN A 123 2.95 -4.75 -0.39
CA ASN A 123 3.91 -3.85 0.26
C ASN A 123 3.74 -2.37 -0.15
N SER A 124 3.46 -2.10 -1.43
CA SER A 124 3.45 -0.74 -1.98
C SER A 124 2.04 -0.16 -2.14
N THR A 125 1.13 -0.95 -2.71
CA THR A 125 -0.20 -0.47 -3.13
C THR A 125 -1.06 -0.04 -1.96
N ILE A 126 -1.02 -0.77 -0.83
CA ILE A 126 -1.81 -0.43 0.36
C ILE A 126 -1.38 0.93 0.92
N VAL A 127 -0.08 1.26 0.89
CA VAL A 127 0.45 2.53 1.38
C VAL A 127 -0.02 3.70 0.50
N ILE A 128 0.04 3.53 -0.82
CA ILE A 128 -0.43 4.52 -1.79
C ILE A 128 -1.94 4.72 -1.66
N ALA A 129 -2.68 3.62 -1.55
CA ALA A 129 -4.12 3.64 -1.35
C ALA A 129 -4.49 4.34 -0.04
N HIS A 130 -3.78 4.05 1.06
CA HIS A 130 -3.97 4.70 2.36
C HIS A 130 -3.84 6.23 2.25
N GLU A 131 -2.82 6.72 1.56
CA GLU A 131 -2.67 8.16 1.32
C GLU A 131 -3.84 8.73 0.48
N LEU A 132 -4.24 8.03 -0.58
CA LEU A 132 -5.29 8.48 -1.49
C LEU A 132 -6.70 8.48 -0.86
N ILE A 133 -7.02 7.53 0.02
CA ILE A 133 -8.33 7.46 0.66
C ILE A 133 -8.56 8.58 1.68
N HIS A 134 -7.49 9.17 2.22
CA HIS A 134 -7.54 10.33 3.12
C HIS A 134 -7.69 11.67 2.40
N ARG A 135 -7.56 11.68 1.07
CA ARG A 135 -7.69 12.91 0.29
C ARG A 135 -9.13 13.40 0.23
N ARG A 136 -9.30 14.72 0.09
CA ARG A 136 -10.63 15.36 0.02
C ARG A 136 -11.30 15.15 -1.33
N GLU A 137 -10.49 15.06 -2.38
CA GLU A 137 -10.88 14.92 -3.77
C GLU A 137 -11.53 13.55 -4.01
N ARG A 138 -12.72 13.54 -4.64
CA ARG A 138 -13.48 12.30 -4.89
C ARG A 138 -12.71 11.33 -5.78
N ILE A 139 -12.02 11.86 -6.80
CA ILE A 139 -11.22 11.04 -7.74
C ILE A 139 -10.07 10.36 -7.02
N ALA A 140 -9.37 11.07 -6.13
CA ALA A 140 -8.28 10.48 -5.34
C ALA A 140 -8.79 9.30 -4.50
N ARG A 141 -9.90 9.47 -3.79
CA ARG A 141 -10.51 8.38 -3.01
C ARG A 141 -10.95 7.21 -3.89
N LEU A 142 -11.51 7.48 -5.07
CA LEU A 142 -11.88 6.43 -6.02
C LEU A 142 -10.65 5.62 -6.45
N VAL A 143 -9.55 6.28 -6.83
CA VAL A 143 -8.29 5.61 -7.18
C VAL A 143 -7.77 4.79 -6.00
N GLY A 144 -7.75 5.35 -4.79
CA GLY A 144 -7.33 4.64 -3.59
C GLY A 144 -8.17 3.38 -3.32
N ARG A 145 -9.50 3.45 -3.49
CA ARG A 145 -10.38 2.28 -3.35
C ARG A 145 -10.15 1.24 -4.44
N LEU A 146 -9.97 1.64 -5.71
CA LEU A 146 -9.63 0.73 -6.80
C LEU A 146 -8.30 0.00 -6.54
N LEU A 147 -7.31 0.69 -6.00
CA LEU A 147 -6.05 0.08 -5.58
C LEU A 147 -6.27 -0.94 -4.45
N LEU A 148 -7.12 -0.66 -3.46
CA LEU A 148 -7.45 -1.65 -2.42
C LEU A 148 -8.22 -2.86 -2.98
N VAL A 149 -9.11 -2.66 -3.95
CA VAL A 149 -9.77 -3.77 -4.67
C VAL A 149 -8.73 -4.64 -5.37
N SER A 150 -7.70 -4.04 -5.98
CA SER A 150 -6.64 -4.78 -6.68
C SER A 150 -5.84 -5.75 -5.80
N VAL A 151 -5.91 -5.57 -4.48
CA VAL A 151 -5.27 -6.44 -3.47
C VAL A 151 -6.30 -7.12 -2.55
N PHE A 152 -7.57 -7.16 -2.95
CA PHE A 152 -8.67 -7.79 -2.21
C PHE A 152 -8.85 -7.27 -0.77
N TYR A 153 -8.56 -5.97 -0.55
CA TYR A 153 -8.55 -5.36 0.78
C TYR A 153 -9.39 -4.08 0.86
N GLU A 154 -10.46 -3.98 0.05
CA GLU A 154 -11.30 -2.77 -0.04
C GLU A 154 -11.98 -2.39 1.28
N HIS A 155 -12.39 -3.37 2.08
CA HIS A 155 -13.01 -3.14 3.40
C HIS A 155 -12.13 -2.28 4.34
N PHE A 156 -10.82 -2.23 4.10
CA PHE A 156 -9.90 -1.33 4.79
C PHE A 156 -10.31 0.13 4.63
N TYR A 157 -10.86 0.56 3.49
CA TYR A 157 -11.33 1.94 3.33
C TYR A 157 -12.37 2.30 4.41
N THR A 158 -13.39 1.46 4.56
CA THR A 158 -14.47 1.68 5.53
C THR A 158 -13.94 1.57 6.95
N GLU A 159 -13.22 0.49 7.27
CA GLU A 159 -12.71 0.29 8.63
C GLU A 159 -11.72 1.37 9.03
N HIS A 160 -10.79 1.71 8.15
CA HIS A 160 -9.75 2.66 8.47
C HIS A 160 -10.31 4.06 8.69
N VAL A 161 -11.13 4.55 7.74
CA VAL A 161 -11.61 5.94 7.77
C VAL A 161 -12.74 6.14 8.79
N ARG A 162 -13.67 5.20 8.92
CA ARG A 162 -14.86 5.35 9.77
C ARG A 162 -14.78 4.55 11.08
N GLY A 163 -13.85 3.62 11.19
CA GLY A 163 -13.61 2.83 12.39
C GLY A 163 -12.36 3.28 13.13
N HIS A 164 -11.19 2.87 12.63
CA HIS A 164 -9.90 3.09 13.25
C HIS A 164 -9.64 4.56 13.58
N HIS A 165 -9.72 5.51 12.63
CA HIS A 165 -9.46 6.93 12.95
C HIS A 165 -10.40 7.51 14.01
N VAL A 166 -11.61 6.97 14.13
CA VAL A 166 -12.61 7.41 15.12
C VAL A 166 -12.33 6.82 16.50
N ARG A 167 -11.77 5.61 16.55
CA ARG A 167 -11.65 4.78 17.77
C ARG A 167 -10.21 4.41 18.13
N VAL A 168 -9.20 4.93 17.44
CA VAL A 168 -7.80 4.55 17.62
C VAL A 168 -7.38 4.76 19.09
N GLY A 169 -6.70 3.76 19.66
CA GLY A 169 -6.29 3.76 21.06
C GLY A 169 -7.36 3.29 22.04
N THR A 170 -8.55 2.87 21.57
CA THR A 170 -9.64 2.34 22.41
C THR A 170 -9.80 0.82 22.26
N PRO A 171 -10.44 0.13 23.23
CA PRO A 171 -10.76 -1.29 23.11
C PRO A 171 -11.66 -1.64 21.92
N GLU A 172 -12.44 -0.68 21.41
CA GLU A 172 -13.37 -0.83 20.29
C GLU A 172 -12.67 -0.80 18.91
N ASP A 173 -11.42 -0.38 18.83
CA ASP A 173 -10.63 -0.41 17.59
C ASP A 173 -9.95 -1.79 17.41
N PRO A 174 -10.35 -2.58 16.39
CA PRO A 174 -9.71 -3.85 16.10
C PRO A 174 -8.20 -3.75 15.83
N ALA A 175 -7.73 -2.61 15.31
CA ALA A 175 -6.32 -2.37 14.95
C ALA A 175 -5.45 -1.89 16.12
N THR A 176 -6.05 -1.53 17.26
CA THR A 176 -5.31 -1.16 18.46
C THR A 176 -4.83 -2.43 19.18
N ALA A 177 -3.52 -2.49 19.44
CA ALA A 177 -2.91 -3.57 20.21
C ALA A 177 -3.27 -3.43 21.69
N ARG A 178 -3.63 -4.54 22.33
CA ARG A 178 -3.96 -4.54 23.77
C ARG A 178 -2.68 -4.64 24.60
N PHE A 179 -2.70 -4.08 25.81
CA PHE A 179 -1.57 -4.20 26.73
C PHE A 179 -1.26 -5.68 27.02
N GLY A 180 0.00 -6.08 26.85
CA GLY A 180 0.45 -7.46 27.04
C GLY A 180 0.06 -8.44 25.91
N GLU A 181 -0.57 -7.98 24.83
CA GLU A 181 -0.94 -8.85 23.71
C GLU A 181 0.28 -9.23 22.87
N SER A 182 0.51 -10.53 22.68
CA SER A 182 1.56 -11.00 21.78
C SER A 182 1.19 -10.74 20.32
N PHE A 183 2.20 -10.60 19.46
CA PHE A 183 2.00 -10.39 18.02
C PHE A 183 1.02 -11.41 17.40
N TRP A 184 1.15 -12.68 17.74
CA TRP A 184 0.31 -13.73 17.17
C TRP A 184 -1.14 -13.66 17.63
N HIS A 185 -1.40 -13.26 18.89
CA HIS A 185 -2.76 -13.02 19.37
C HIS A 185 -3.36 -11.79 18.68
N PHE A 186 -2.59 -10.70 18.59
CA PHE A 186 -3.00 -9.49 17.88
C PHE A 186 -3.35 -9.80 16.42
N TYR A 187 -2.45 -10.46 15.68
CA TYR A 187 -2.63 -10.79 14.27
C TYR A 187 -3.90 -11.61 14.01
N ARG A 188 -4.12 -12.68 14.80
CA ARG A 188 -5.30 -13.54 14.67
C ARG A 188 -6.61 -12.82 15.04
N ARG A 189 -6.55 -11.85 15.95
CA ARG A 189 -7.71 -11.05 16.36
C ARG A 189 -8.02 -9.95 15.35
N THR A 190 -7.02 -9.15 15.00
CA THR A 190 -7.20 -7.89 14.27
C THR A 190 -7.74 -8.09 12.87
N ILE A 191 -7.21 -9.07 12.11
CA ILE A 191 -7.58 -9.29 10.71
C ILE A 191 -9.10 -9.58 10.54
N PRO A 192 -9.68 -10.62 11.16
CA PRO A 192 -11.12 -10.87 11.02
C PRO A 192 -11.98 -9.81 11.71
N ALA A 193 -11.49 -9.18 12.79
CA ALA A 193 -12.26 -8.17 13.51
C ALA A 193 -12.40 -6.86 12.71
N GLN A 194 -11.37 -6.44 11.97
CA GLN A 194 -11.44 -5.28 11.07
C GLN A 194 -12.49 -5.50 9.98
N PHE A 195 -12.55 -6.69 9.37
CA PHE A 195 -13.58 -7.01 8.37
C PHE A 195 -14.99 -6.95 8.96
N ARG A 196 -15.21 -7.57 10.13
CA ARG A 196 -16.51 -7.53 10.83
C ARG A 196 -16.92 -6.11 11.21
N SER A 197 -15.97 -5.29 11.65
CA SER A 197 -16.21 -3.89 11.99
C SER A 197 -16.58 -3.07 10.74
N ALA A 198 -15.86 -3.25 9.62
CA ALA A 198 -16.22 -2.63 8.34
C ALA A 198 -17.64 -2.98 7.90
N TRP A 199 -18.01 -4.27 8.02
CA TRP A 199 -19.35 -4.76 7.68
C TRP A 199 -20.44 -4.10 8.54
N ARG A 200 -20.23 -4.03 9.86
CA ARG A 200 -21.15 -3.36 10.80
C ARG A 200 -21.29 -1.87 10.52
N LEU A 201 -20.19 -1.20 10.20
CA LEU A 201 -20.21 0.23 9.84
C LEU A 201 -21.03 0.48 8.56
N GLU A 202 -20.91 -0.42 7.59
CA GLU A 202 -21.59 -0.26 6.31
C GLU A 202 -23.07 -0.65 6.36
N THR A 203 -23.43 -1.70 7.11
CA THR A 203 -24.84 -2.06 7.41
C THR A 203 -25.55 -0.94 8.15
N ALA A 204 -24.92 -0.38 9.20
CA ALA A 204 -25.45 0.78 9.90
C ALA A 204 -25.63 2.01 8.99
N ARG A 205 -24.71 2.25 8.03
CA ARG A 205 -24.86 3.32 7.02
C ARG A 205 -26.08 3.10 6.13
N LEU A 206 -26.39 1.85 5.80
CA LEU A 206 -27.53 1.48 4.96
C LEU A 206 -28.86 1.47 5.71
N GLY A 207 -28.85 1.65 7.04
CA GLY A 207 -30.05 1.60 7.88
C GLY A 207 -30.46 0.18 8.28
N ASP A 208 -29.60 -0.81 8.02
CA ASP A 208 -29.81 -2.21 8.41
C ASP A 208 -29.19 -2.43 9.80
N VAL A 209 -29.92 -1.97 10.81
CA VAL A 209 -29.54 -2.07 12.23
C VAL A 209 -30.22 -3.32 12.79
N ASP A 210 -29.58 -4.47 12.62
CA ASP A 210 -29.85 -5.66 13.45
C ASP A 210 -29.27 -5.46 14.87
#